data_AF-A0AAE5N4Y7-F1
#
_entry.id   AF-A0AAE5N4Y7-F1
#
_cell.length_a   1.000
_cell.length_b   1.000
_cell.length_c   1.000
_cell.angle_alpha   90.00
_cell.angle_beta   90.00
_cell.angle_gamma   90.00
#
_symmetry.space_group_name_H-M   'P 1'
#
loop_
_entity.id
_entity.type
_entity.pdbx_description
1 polymer ?
#
loop_
_entity_poly.entity_id
_entity_poly.type
_entity_poly.pdbx_seq_one_letter_code
_entity_poly.pdbx_strand_id
1 'polypeptide(L)' 'MHSSNQQAAIQHLLENGEATFRELADALGVTNKKIQNLLQNIQRYGQLVREGKKYRLVPNWQEKSALQKR' A
#
# COMPACT_ATOMS: atom_id res chain seq x y z
N MET A 1 1.00 -14.56 -5.17
CA MET A 1 -0.01 -14.33 -4.12
C MET A 1 0.31 -13.01 -3.45
N HIS A 2 -0.55 -12.01 -3.55
CA HIS A 2 -0.42 -10.83 -2.69
C HIS A 2 -0.66 -11.29 -1.25
N SER A 3 0.27 -10.99 -0.33
CA SER A 3 0.05 -11.29 1.09
C SER A 3 -1.23 -10.58 1.54
N SER A 4 -2.06 -11.21 2.36
CA SER A 4 -3.34 -10.66 2.85
C SER A 4 -3.23 -9.18 3.30
N ASN A 5 -2.12 -8.83 3.94
CA ASN A 5 -1.82 -7.47 4.40
C ASN A 5 -1.65 -6.45 3.26
N GLN A 6 -1.16 -6.85 2.09
CA GLN A 6 -1.00 -5.95 0.95
C GLN A 6 -2.36 -5.57 0.38
N GLN A 7 -3.28 -6.54 0.23
CA GLN A 7 -4.65 -6.25 -0.16
C GLN A 7 -5.34 -5.37 0.88
N ALA A 8 -5.18 -5.64 2.18
CA ALA A 8 -5.76 -4.81 3.23
C ALA A 8 -5.26 -3.36 3.20
N ALA A 9 -3.95 -3.13 3.00
CA ALA A 9 -3.40 -1.77 2.91
C ALA A 9 -3.92 -1.02 1.67
N ILE A 10 -3.99 -1.71 0.52
CA ILE A 10 -4.53 -1.14 -0.71
C ILE A 10 -6.01 -0.81 -0.53
N GLN A 11 -6.80 -1.73 0.05
CA GLN A 11 -8.23 -1.52 0.32
C GLN A 11 -8.46 -0.31 1.22
N HIS A 12 -7.69 -0.20 2.31
CA HIS A 12 -7.80 0.94 3.22
C HIS A 12 -7.50 2.28 2.51
N LEU A 13 -6.51 2.31 1.61
CA LEU A 13 -6.20 3.49 0.80
C LEU A 13 -7.22 3.77 -0.30
N LEU A 14 -7.96 2.77 -0.78
CA LEU A 14 -9.09 2.98 -1.70
C LEU A 14 -10.27 3.64 -0.98
N GLU A 15 -10.55 3.21 0.24
CA GLU A 15 -11.68 3.70 1.03
C GLU A 15 -11.42 5.10 1.63
N ASN A 16 -10.19 5.36 2.07
CA ASN A 16 -9.83 6.61 2.74
C ASN A 16 -9.07 7.60 1.83
N GLY A 17 -8.62 7.15 0.65
CA GLY A 17 -7.83 7.92 -0.31
C GLY A 17 -6.35 8.06 0.05
N GLU A 18 -6.04 8.46 1.28
CA GLU A 18 -4.68 8.61 1.79
C GLU A 18 -4.59 8.18 3.25
N ALA A 19 -3.46 7.59 3.64
CA ALA A 19 -3.24 7.18 5.02
C ALA A 19 -1.78 7.36 5.42
N THR A 20 -1.53 7.70 6.67
CA THR A 20 -0.19 7.72 7.24
C THR A 20 0.30 6.30 7.52
N PHE A 21 1.61 6.17 7.68
CA PHE A 21 2.24 4.94 8.13
C PHE A 21 1.59 4.35 9.38
N ARG A 22 1.26 5.20 10.35
CA ARG A 22 0.73 4.79 11.66
C ARG A 22 -0.73 4.33 11.55
N GLU A 23 -1.54 5.05 10.78
CA GLU A 23 -2.93 4.65 10.49
C GLU A 23 -2.97 3.30 9.79
N LEU A 24 -2.08 3.07 8.82
CA LEU A 24 -1.98 1.78 8.14
C LEU A 24 -1.49 0.67 9.08
N ALA A 25 -0.54 0.96 9.97
CA ALA A 25 -0.07 -0.03 10.95
C ALA A 25 -1.20 -0.45 11.90
N ASP A 26 -1.96 0.54 12.38
CA ASP A 26 -3.06 0.37 13.33
C ASP A 26 -4.24 -0.37 12.68
N ALA A 27 -4.69 0.09 11.51
CA ALA A 27 -5.79 -0.52 10.76
C ALA A 27 -5.51 -1.98 10.36
N LEU A 28 -4.25 -2.32 10.09
CA LEU A 28 -3.85 -3.68 9.74
C LEU A 28 -3.44 -4.51 10.96
N GLY A 29 -3.37 -3.92 12.16
CA GLY A 29 -2.92 -4.60 13.38
C GLY A 29 -1.49 -5.16 13.28
N VAL A 30 -0.62 -4.50 12.52
CA VAL A 30 0.75 -4.96 12.24
C VAL A 30 1.80 -4.09 12.92
N THR A 31 2.95 -4.69 13.20
CA THR A 31 4.10 -3.94 13.72
C THR A 31 4.66 -2.96 12.68
N ASN A 32 5.25 -1.86 13.16
CA ASN A 32 5.90 -0.84 12.34
C ASN A 32 6.89 -1.44 11.32
N LYS A 33 7.70 -2.42 11.74
CA LYS A 33 8.65 -3.08 10.84
C LYS A 33 7.96 -3.80 9.68
N LYS A 34 6.81 -4.43 9.94
CA LYS A 34 6.07 -5.21 8.94
C LYS A 34 5.36 -4.29 7.94
N ILE A 35 4.72 -3.21 8.41
CA ILE A 35 4.11 -2.22 7.51
C ILE A 35 5.16 -1.47 6.69
N GLN A 36 6.35 -1.21 7.25
CA GLN A 36 7.45 -0.62 6.50
C GLN A 36 7.88 -1.48 5.32
N ASN A 37 8.13 -2.78 5.55
CA ASN A 37 8.44 -3.72 4.47
C ASN A 37 7.30 -3.81 3.46
N LEU A 38 6.05 -3.82 3.94
CA LEU A 38 4.87 -3.87 3.07
C LEU A 38 4.80 -2.65 2.15
N LEU A 39 4.91 -1.44 2.71
CA LEU A 39 4.85 -0.20 1.95
C LEU A 39 6.01 -0.07 0.98
N GLN A 40 7.22 -0.44 1.38
CA GLN A 40 8.36 -0.50 0.45
C GLN A 40 8.10 -1.46 -0.71
N ASN A 41 7.47 -2.60 -0.45
CA ASN A 41 7.14 -3.55 -1.50
C ASN A 41 6.10 -2.97 -2.46
N ILE A 42 5.00 -2.40 -1.94
CA ILE A 42 3.95 -1.77 -2.76
C ILE A 42 4.49 -0.57 -3.56
N GLN A 43 5.38 0.24 -2.97
CA GLN A 43 6.07 1.32 -3.67
C GLN A 43 6.99 0.80 -4.77
N ARG A 44 7.72 -0.30 -4.52
CA ARG A 44 8.59 -0.93 -5.52
C ARG A 44 7.82 -1.39 -6.75
N TYR A 45 6.57 -1.80 -6.58
CA TYR A 45 5.65 -2.13 -7.67
C TYR A 45 5.02 -0.91 -8.34
N GLY A 46 5.38 0.30 -7.92
CA GLY A 46 4.86 1.55 -8.48
C GLY A 46 3.36 1.75 -8.24
N GLN A 47 2.78 1.05 -7.26
CA GLN A 47 1.35 1.09 -6.93
C GLN A 47 1.01 2.22 -5.94
N LEU A 48 2.02 2.76 -5.25
CA LEU A 48 1.83 3.65 -4.12
C LEU A 48 2.87 4.77 -4.14
N VAL A 49 2.40 5.98 -3.91
CA VAL A 49 3.21 7.20 -3.80
C VAL A 49 3.17 7.71 -2.38
N ARG A 50 4.28 8.32 -1.96
CA ARG A 50 4.38 8.95 -0.65
C ARG A 50 4.37 10.46 -0.86
N GLU A 51 3.35 11.12 -0.34
CA GLU A 51 3.26 12.59 -0.28
C GLU A 51 3.48 13.02 1.18
N GLY A 52 4.70 13.45 1.49
CA GLY A 52 5.10 13.85 2.84
C GLY A 52 5.05 12.70 3.85
N LYS A 53 4.07 12.75 4.77
CA LYS A 53 3.86 11.72 5.82
C LYS A 53 2.79 10.69 5.44
N LYS A 54 2.09 10.92 4.33
CA LYS A 54 0.97 10.11 3.88
C LYS A 54 1.32 9.32 2.64
N TYR A 55 0.61 8.22 2.48
CA TYR A 55 0.68 7.34 1.33
C TYR A 55 -0.64 7.38 0.59
N ARG A 56 -0.57 7.37 -0.73
CA ARG A 56 -1.71 7.38 -1.64
C ARG A 56 -1.46 6.38 -2.75
N LEU A 57 -2.51 5.74 -3.25
CA LEU A 57 -2.42 4.87 -4.42
C LEU A 57 -2.19 5.72 -5.68
N VAL A 58 -1.34 5.23 -6.59
CA VAL A 58 -1.20 5.91 -7.88
C VAL A 58 -2.50 5.78 -8.67
N PRO A 59 -2.87 6.80 -9.47
CA PRO A 59 -3.88 6.60 -10.48
C PRO A 59 -3.42 5.44 -11.39
N ASN A 60 -4.34 4.52 -11.64
CA ASN A 60 -4.11 3.32 -12.44
C ASN A 60 -3.17 2.24 -11.84
N TRP A 61 -3.15 2.12 -10.50
CA TRP A 61 -2.37 1.10 -9.79
C TRP A 61 -2.75 -0.35 -10.18
N GLN A 62 -3.98 -0.58 -10.66
CA GLN A 62 -4.44 -1.90 -11.11
C GLN A 62 -3.77 -2.33 -12.41
N GLU A 63 -3.65 -1.46 -13.42
CA GLU A 63 -2.98 -1.80 -14.68
C GLU A 63 -1.48 -2.06 -14.47
N LYS A 64 -0.83 -1.28 -13.58
CA LYS A 64 0.57 -1.53 -13.20
C LYS A 64 0.77 -2.88 -12.50
N SER A 65 -0.22 -3.34 -11.74
CA SER A 65 -0.19 -4.67 -11.11
C SER A 65 -0.42 -5.81 -12.11
N ALA A 66 -1.18 -5.56 -13.17
CA ALA A 66 -1.50 -6.54 -14.22
C ALA A 66 -0.35 -6.70 -15.24
N LEU A 67 0.38 -5.61 -15.54
CA LEU A 67 1.51 -5.59 -16.47
C LEU A 67 2.68 -6.49 -16.04
N GLN A 68 2.77 -6.85 -14.76
CA GLN A 68 3.86 -7.66 -14.23
C GLN A 68 3.58 -9.18 -14.23
N LYS A 69 2.40 -9.61 -14.68
CA LYS A 69 2.08 -11.04 -14.89
C LYS A 69 2.44 -11.57 -16.29
N ARG A 70 3.10 -10.76 -17.13
CA ARG A 70 3.56 -11.15 -18.47
C ARG A 70 5.02 -11.57 -18.45
#